data_AF-A0A6N2KS63-F1
#
_entry.id   AF-A0A6N2KS63-F1
#
_cell.length_a   1.000
_cell.length_b   1.000
_cell.length_c   1.000
_cell.angle_alpha   90.00
_cell.angle_beta   90.00
_cell.angle_gamma   90.00
#
_symmetry.space_group_name_H-M   'P 1'
#
loop_
_entity.id
_entity.type
_entity.pdbx_description
1 polymer ?
#
loop_
_entity_poly.entity_id
_entity_poly.type
_entity_poly.pdbx_seq_one_letter_code
_entity_poly.pdbx_strand_id
1 'polypeptide(L)'
;MVLEARSLRKAAVPSTLIENPSPGNLQSTRLALHVNEDGSSCLVYIASGCHVYKLLIPMDNSSVRKGKESLLIPVQTQVMDSSLVNRCPHRSEIQSIVLSETESPGCLVLGSVDDYGHLMVSKLDTSGKDIDQLTYSVLPRDSGVGEGSWAGLCFSRSQWSMAAVARSFCKSIDVYDQDIHVRSLHTLWYPSSLNFLENSGHGSENSILAVAEGCQNERKWWLSTTNFWFSW
;
A
#
# COMPACT_ATOMS: atom_id res chain seq x y z
N MET A 1 25.83 -2.31 -12.12
CA MET A 1 25.12 -1.04 -12.38
C MET A 1 24.97 -0.31 -11.05
N VAL A 2 25.44 0.93 -10.94
CA VAL A 2 25.28 1.73 -9.70
C VAL A 2 23.96 2.49 -9.81
N LEU A 3 23.05 2.28 -8.85
CA LEU A 3 21.80 3.03 -8.76
C LEU A 3 22.10 4.43 -8.21
N GLU A 4 21.67 5.46 -8.93
CA GLU A 4 21.79 6.85 -8.48
C GLU A 4 20.41 7.51 -8.39
N ALA A 5 20.27 8.46 -7.46
CA ALA A 5 19.04 9.23 -7.34
C ALA A 5 18.87 10.16 -8.55
N ARG A 6 17.76 10.00 -9.28
CA ARG A 6 17.40 10.88 -10.41
C ARG A 6 16.80 12.21 -9.96
N SER A 7 15.98 12.20 -8.91
CA SER A 7 15.30 13.39 -8.38
C SER A 7 15.05 13.24 -6.88
N LEU A 8 15.07 14.36 -6.15
CA LEU A 8 14.65 14.42 -4.75
C LEU A 8 13.80 15.67 -4.56
N ARG A 9 12.52 15.46 -4.22
CA ARG A 9 11.51 16.54 -4.16
C ARG A 9 10.95 16.63 -2.75
N LYS A 10 10.72 17.87 -2.31
CA LYS A 10 9.92 18.18 -1.12
C LYS A 10 8.69 18.93 -1.58
N ALA A 11 7.54 18.26 -1.49
CA ALA A 11 6.24 18.87 -1.79
C ALA A 11 5.47 19.10 -0.49
N ALA A 12 4.79 20.23 -0.40
CA ALA A 12 3.85 20.51 0.68
C ALA A 12 2.45 20.05 0.25
N VAL A 13 1.78 19.30 1.13
CA VAL A 13 0.36 18.97 0.93
C VAL A 13 -0.45 20.25 1.10
N PRO A 14 -1.33 20.63 0.15
CA PRO A 14 -2.17 21.80 0.29
C PRO A 14 -3.05 21.69 1.55
N SER A 15 -3.07 22.73 2.38
CA SER A 15 -3.87 22.73 3.62
C SER A 15 -5.37 22.66 3.37
N THR A 16 -5.82 23.04 2.16
CA THR A 16 -7.20 22.91 1.70
C THR A 16 -7.59 21.47 1.36
N LEU A 17 -6.61 20.58 1.19
CA LEU A 17 -6.87 19.18 0.85
C LEU A 17 -7.13 18.34 2.11
N ILE A 18 -6.36 18.58 3.17
CA ILE A 18 -6.47 17.84 4.43
C ILE A 18 -6.49 18.86 5.57
N GLU A 19 -7.69 19.23 6.02
CA GLU A 19 -7.86 20.21 7.10
C GLU A 19 -7.30 19.68 8.42
N ASN A 20 -7.58 18.41 8.74
CA ASN A 20 -7.21 17.78 10.01
C ASN A 20 -6.53 16.42 9.73
N PRO A 21 -5.20 16.40 9.48
CA PRO A 21 -4.50 15.17 9.22
C PRO A 21 -4.52 14.26 10.45
N SER A 22 -4.89 13.00 10.25
CA SER A 22 -4.94 12.02 11.33
C SER A 22 -3.53 11.53 11.72
N PRO A 23 -3.24 11.36 13.01
CA PRO A 23 -1.92 10.90 13.45
C PRO A 23 -1.62 9.46 12.99
N GLY A 24 -2.65 8.62 12.82
CA GLY A 24 -2.53 7.20 12.52
C GLY A 24 -1.76 6.39 13.53
N ASN A 25 -1.60 5.11 13.19
CA ASN A 25 -0.75 4.22 13.95
C ASN A 25 0.73 4.41 13.56
N LEU A 26 1.65 4.16 14.51
CA LEU A 26 3.10 4.31 14.32
C LEU A 26 3.64 3.42 13.18
N GLN A 27 2.98 2.29 12.91
CA GLN A 27 3.39 1.32 11.89
C GLN A 27 2.59 1.45 10.58
N SER A 28 1.80 2.51 10.43
CA SER A 28 0.88 2.66 9.29
C SER A 28 1.62 2.91 7.97
N THR A 29 1.22 2.20 6.91
CA THR A 29 1.73 2.33 5.54
C THR A 29 0.73 3.13 4.71
N ARG A 30 0.59 4.41 5.03
CA ARG A 30 -0.45 5.32 4.49
C ARG A 30 0.02 6.18 3.31
N LEU A 31 1.05 5.72 2.63
CA LEU A 31 1.66 6.40 1.49
C LEU A 31 1.93 5.38 0.38
N ALA A 32 1.46 5.67 -0.82
CA ALA A 32 1.81 4.92 -2.03
C ALA A 32 2.13 5.90 -3.16
N LEU A 33 2.95 5.50 -4.11
CA LEU A 33 3.31 6.36 -5.24
C LEU A 33 3.41 5.57 -6.54
N HIS A 34 3.15 6.25 -7.64
CA HIS A 34 3.40 5.78 -9.00
C HIS A 34 4.11 6.87 -9.79
N VAL A 35 5.19 6.49 -10.46
CA VAL A 35 5.96 7.39 -11.32
C VAL A 35 5.51 7.14 -12.75
N ASN A 36 5.19 8.20 -13.48
CA ASN A 36 4.78 8.07 -14.89
C ASN A 36 5.91 7.47 -15.74
N GLU A 37 5.58 6.88 -16.90
CA GLU A 37 6.52 6.16 -17.77
C GLU A 37 7.71 7.03 -18.23
N ASP A 38 7.46 8.31 -18.50
CA ASP A 38 8.50 9.29 -18.88
C ASP A 38 9.33 9.81 -17.67
N GLY A 39 8.88 9.48 -16.46
CA GLY A 39 9.42 9.96 -15.19
C GLY A 39 9.30 11.47 -14.99
N SER A 40 8.42 12.16 -15.72
CA SER A 40 8.23 13.61 -15.64
C SER A 40 7.33 14.03 -14.49
N SER A 41 6.55 13.10 -13.94
CA SER A 41 5.66 13.34 -12.81
C SER A 41 5.47 12.08 -11.95
N CYS A 42 5.00 12.32 -10.73
CA CYS A 42 4.73 11.31 -9.73
C CYS A 42 3.33 11.54 -9.14
N LEU A 43 2.50 10.51 -9.18
CA LEU A 43 1.25 10.44 -8.44
C LEU A 43 1.54 9.89 -7.05
N VAL A 44 1.12 10.63 -6.03
CA VAL A 44 1.26 10.23 -4.63
C VAL A 44 -0.12 10.10 -4.01
N TYR A 45 -0.36 8.96 -3.38
CA TYR A 45 -1.56 8.67 -2.61
C TYR A 45 -1.24 8.72 -1.14
N ILE A 46 -2.03 9.45 -0.37
CA ILE A 46 -1.87 9.62 1.08
C ILE A 46 -3.19 9.27 1.75
N ALA A 47 -3.17 8.41 2.76
CA ALA A 47 -4.33 8.17 3.59
C ALA A 47 -4.29 9.00 4.89
N SER A 48 -5.41 9.61 5.22
CA SER A 48 -5.61 10.35 6.47
C SER A 48 -7.07 10.27 6.91
N GLY A 49 -7.30 9.83 8.14
CA GLY A 49 -8.61 9.45 8.63
C GLY A 49 -9.16 8.28 7.81
N CYS A 50 -10.41 8.40 7.40
CA CYS A 50 -11.09 7.43 6.55
C CYS A 50 -10.96 7.71 5.04
N HIS A 51 -10.07 8.62 4.63
CA HIS A 51 -9.98 9.10 3.25
C HIS A 51 -8.59 8.87 2.65
N VAL A 52 -8.57 8.66 1.32
CA VAL A 52 -7.36 8.65 0.51
C VAL A 52 -7.34 9.89 -0.38
N TYR A 53 -6.22 10.59 -0.39
CA TYR A 53 -5.99 11.80 -1.17
C TYR A 53 -4.93 11.53 -2.22
N LYS A 54 -5.05 12.18 -3.38
CA LYS A 54 -4.13 12.08 -4.51
C LYS A 54 -3.44 13.42 -4.71
N LEU A 55 -2.14 13.39 -4.98
CA LEU A 55 -1.30 14.52 -5.33
C LEU A 55 -0.54 14.22 -6.61
N LEU A 56 -0.50 15.17 -7.55
CA LEU A 56 0.37 15.13 -8.71
C LEU A 56 1.58 16.03 -8.47
N ILE A 57 2.77 15.45 -8.46
CA ILE A 57 4.03 16.14 -8.19
C ILE A 57 4.89 16.11 -9.46
N PRO A 58 5.38 17.25 -9.94
CA PRO A 58 6.30 17.27 -11.08
C PRO A 58 7.67 16.73 -10.66
N MET A 59 8.23 15.93 -11.55
CA MET A 59 9.54 15.31 -11.44
C MET A 59 10.40 15.81 -12.60
N ASP A 60 10.69 17.11 -12.64
CA ASP A 60 11.57 17.64 -13.69
C ASP A 60 12.94 16.96 -13.62
N ASN A 61 13.60 16.85 -14.78
CA ASN A 61 14.94 16.28 -14.95
C ASN A 61 16.08 17.14 -14.34
N SER A 62 15.81 17.91 -13.29
CA SER A 62 16.84 18.66 -12.59
C SER A 62 17.80 17.70 -11.89
N SER A 63 19.10 17.89 -12.09
CA SER A 63 20.14 17.14 -11.38
C SER A 63 19.96 17.21 -9.87
N VAL A 64 20.12 16.08 -9.17
CA VAL A 64 20.02 16.04 -7.72
C VAL A 64 21.12 16.88 -7.10
N ARG A 65 20.72 17.87 -6.29
CA ARG A 65 21.67 18.71 -5.57
C ARG A 65 22.30 17.90 -4.44
N LYS A 66 23.62 17.86 -4.43
CA LYS A 66 24.42 17.24 -3.37
C LYS A 66 24.96 18.35 -2.45
N GLY A 67 24.74 18.19 -1.16
CA GLY A 67 25.35 18.98 -0.11
C GLY A 67 26.71 18.43 0.30
N LYS A 68 27.17 18.85 1.48
CA LYS A 68 28.36 18.28 2.12
C LYS A 68 28.21 16.76 2.24
N GLU A 69 29.31 16.04 2.05
CA GLU A 69 29.34 14.56 2.15
C GLU A 69 28.37 13.85 1.18
N SER A 70 28.04 14.49 0.05
CA SER A 70 27.09 13.96 -0.95
C SER A 70 25.64 13.79 -0.45
N LEU A 71 25.27 14.45 0.65
CA LEU A 71 23.91 14.42 1.17
C LEU A 71 22.92 15.03 0.16
N LEU A 72 21.87 14.30 -0.20
CA LEU A 72 20.91 14.76 -1.19
C LEU A 72 20.02 15.87 -0.58
N ILE A 73 19.93 17.00 -1.28
CA ILE A 73 19.11 18.14 -0.84
C ILE A 73 17.82 18.16 -1.66
N PRO A 74 16.64 18.07 -1.02
CA PRO A 74 15.38 18.08 -1.73
C PRO A 74 15.10 19.46 -2.36
N VAL A 75 14.61 19.44 -3.60
CA VAL A 75 14.11 20.65 -4.27
C VAL A 75 12.67 20.88 -3.83
N GLN A 76 12.40 22.07 -3.28
CA GLN A 76 11.05 22.51 -2.95
C GLN A 76 10.21 22.58 -4.23
N THR A 77 9.07 21.90 -4.23
CA THR A 77 8.23 21.73 -5.41
C THR A 77 6.77 21.90 -5.03
N GLN A 78 6.01 22.60 -5.88
CA GLN A 78 4.57 22.75 -5.68
C GLN A 78 3.83 21.56 -6.29
N VAL A 79 2.77 21.13 -5.61
CA VAL A 79 1.84 20.14 -6.14
C VAL A 79 1.11 20.75 -7.33
N MET A 80 1.06 20.04 -8.46
CA MET A 80 0.39 20.49 -9.68
C MET A 80 -1.14 20.35 -9.57
N ASP A 81 -1.58 19.22 -9.01
CA ASP A 81 -2.99 18.90 -8.83
C ASP A 81 -3.18 18.07 -7.55
N SER A 82 -4.33 18.22 -6.91
CA SER A 82 -4.68 17.48 -5.70
C SER A 82 -6.17 17.24 -5.61
N SER A 83 -6.57 16.02 -5.22
CA SER A 83 -7.98 15.66 -5.11
C SER A 83 -8.20 14.53 -4.09
N LEU A 84 -9.45 14.40 -3.63
CA LEU A 84 -9.91 13.24 -2.87
C LEU A 84 -10.16 12.06 -3.82
N VAL A 85 -9.77 10.85 -3.41
CA VAL A 85 -10.09 9.61 -4.12
C VAL A 85 -11.43 9.09 -3.59
N ASN A 86 -12.49 9.18 -4.40
CA ASN A 86 -13.87 8.95 -3.95
C ASN A 86 -14.29 7.47 -3.94
N ARG A 87 -13.36 6.54 -4.15
CA ARG A 87 -13.66 5.09 -4.32
C ARG A 87 -13.21 4.22 -3.15
N CYS A 88 -12.67 4.81 -2.09
CA CYS A 88 -12.30 4.10 -0.87
C CYS A 88 -13.07 4.66 0.35
N PRO A 89 -14.41 4.56 0.40
CA PRO A 89 -15.21 5.14 1.48
C PRO A 89 -15.13 4.30 2.76
N HIS A 90 -14.02 4.38 3.47
CA HIS A 90 -13.87 3.73 4.78
C HIS A 90 -14.77 4.41 5.83
N ARG A 91 -15.20 3.64 6.83
CA ARG A 91 -15.93 4.17 7.99
C ARG A 91 -15.02 4.44 9.19
N SER A 92 -13.81 3.89 9.15
CA SER A 92 -12.82 4.00 10.22
C SER A 92 -11.46 4.42 9.66
N GLU A 93 -10.46 4.57 10.54
CA GLU A 93 -9.17 5.11 10.13
C GLU A 93 -8.40 4.12 9.26
N ILE A 94 -8.01 4.57 8.06
CA ILE A 94 -7.17 3.79 7.14
C ILE A 94 -5.79 3.60 7.75
N GLN A 95 -5.33 2.35 7.83
CA GLN A 95 -4.02 1.99 8.38
C GLN A 95 -2.99 1.65 7.32
N SER A 96 -3.42 1.17 6.15
CA SER A 96 -2.51 0.85 5.05
C SER A 96 -3.16 1.10 3.69
N ILE A 97 -2.37 1.62 2.76
CA ILE A 97 -2.69 1.70 1.33
C ILE A 97 -1.56 1.07 0.53
N VAL A 98 -1.91 0.40 -0.56
CA VAL A 98 -0.95 -0.22 -1.49
C VAL A 98 -1.40 0.06 -2.90
N LEU A 99 -0.43 0.38 -3.75
CA LEU A 99 -0.64 0.58 -5.18
C LEU A 99 0.11 -0.51 -5.93
N SER A 100 -0.54 -1.14 -6.90
CA SER A 100 0.06 -2.12 -7.80
C SER A 100 -0.29 -1.81 -9.25
N GLU A 101 0.64 -2.11 -10.15
CA GLU A 101 0.35 -2.15 -11.57
C GLU A 101 -0.41 -3.44 -11.90
N THR A 102 -1.28 -3.37 -12.90
CA THR A 102 -2.01 -4.54 -13.42
C THR A 102 -1.38 -5.01 -14.73
N GLU A 103 -1.81 -6.18 -15.21
CA GLU A 103 -1.44 -6.69 -16.54
C GLU A 103 -1.90 -5.78 -17.69
N SER A 104 -2.94 -4.97 -17.46
CA SER A 104 -3.44 -4.01 -18.44
C SER A 104 -2.56 -2.75 -18.41
N PRO A 105 -1.87 -2.41 -19.51
CA PRO A 105 -1.07 -1.19 -19.58
C PRO A 105 -1.93 0.02 -19.24
N GLY A 106 -1.40 0.90 -18.40
CA GLY A 106 -2.12 2.12 -18.02
C GLY A 106 -3.17 1.97 -16.91
N CYS A 107 -3.30 0.79 -16.28
CA CYS A 107 -4.22 0.55 -15.18
C CYS A 107 -3.49 0.18 -13.88
N LEU A 108 -3.82 0.90 -12.81
CA LEU A 108 -3.33 0.71 -11.47
C LEU A 108 -4.45 0.16 -10.57
N VAL A 109 -4.07 -0.55 -9.51
CA VAL A 109 -4.98 -1.00 -8.47
C VAL A 109 -4.52 -0.40 -7.15
N LEU A 110 -5.41 0.38 -6.53
CA LEU A 110 -5.25 0.94 -5.21
C LEU A 110 -6.06 0.11 -4.21
N GLY A 111 -5.33 -0.55 -3.31
CA GLY A 111 -5.89 -1.21 -2.15
C GLY A 111 -5.79 -0.31 -0.92
N SER A 112 -6.79 -0.39 -0.05
CA SER A 112 -6.82 0.33 1.23
C SER A 112 -7.49 -0.54 2.29
N VAL A 113 -7.00 -0.44 3.53
CA VAL A 113 -7.55 -1.16 4.68
C VAL A 113 -7.64 -0.27 5.91
N ASP A 114 -8.78 -0.33 6.61
CA ASP A 114 -8.99 0.36 7.89
C ASP A 114 -8.52 -0.44 9.11
N ASP A 115 -8.57 0.18 10.28
CA ASP A 115 -8.18 -0.36 11.58
C ASP A 115 -8.97 -1.59 12.04
N TYR A 116 -10.13 -1.87 11.43
CA TYR A 116 -10.89 -3.11 11.66
C TYR A 116 -10.57 -4.19 10.63
N GLY A 117 -9.85 -3.85 9.56
CA GLY A 117 -9.47 -4.75 8.49
C GLY A 117 -10.45 -4.78 7.31
N HIS A 118 -11.29 -3.74 7.15
CA HIS A 118 -12.14 -3.60 5.97
C HIS A 118 -11.29 -3.32 4.74
N LEU A 119 -11.24 -4.26 3.80
CA LEU A 119 -10.52 -4.11 2.54
C LEU A 119 -11.40 -3.41 1.49
N MET A 120 -10.82 -2.41 0.81
CA MET A 120 -11.39 -1.80 -0.39
C MET A 120 -10.34 -1.74 -1.49
N VAL A 121 -10.72 -2.19 -2.68
CA VAL A 121 -9.83 -2.24 -3.85
C VAL A 121 -10.48 -1.54 -5.04
N SER A 122 -9.77 -0.53 -5.55
CA SER A 122 -10.23 0.35 -6.63
C SER A 122 -9.26 0.32 -7.80
N LYS A 123 -9.78 0.23 -9.02
CA LYS A 123 -8.99 0.42 -10.25
C LYS A 123 -8.87 1.90 -10.58
N LEU A 124 -7.68 2.32 -10.93
CA LEU A 124 -7.34 3.69 -11.31
C LEU A 124 -6.68 3.66 -12.69
N ASP A 125 -6.89 4.71 -13.50
CA ASP A 125 -6.04 4.91 -14.68
C ASP A 125 -4.66 5.48 -14.27
N THR A 126 -3.71 5.55 -15.20
CA THR A 126 -2.39 6.18 -14.96
C THR A 126 -2.44 7.68 -14.72
N SER A 127 -3.57 8.34 -15.00
CA SER A 127 -3.83 9.72 -14.55
C SER A 127 -4.38 9.78 -13.12
N GLY A 128 -4.56 8.61 -12.48
CA GLY A 128 -5.17 8.42 -11.19
C GLY A 128 -6.63 8.84 -11.14
N LYS A 129 -7.32 8.98 -12.28
CA LYS A 129 -8.77 9.17 -12.31
C LYS A 129 -9.43 7.83 -12.05
N ASP A 130 -10.52 7.91 -11.31
CA ASP A 130 -11.36 6.76 -11.02
C ASP A 130 -11.93 6.24 -12.34
N ILE A 131 -11.53 5.02 -12.71
CA ILE A 131 -12.29 4.24 -13.69
C ILE A 131 -13.54 3.80 -12.94
N ASP A 132 -14.72 3.86 -13.57
CA ASP A 132 -16.03 3.70 -12.94
C ASP A 132 -16.35 2.25 -12.50
N GLN A 133 -15.37 1.55 -11.94
CA GLN A 133 -15.45 0.20 -11.38
C GLN A 133 -14.69 0.17 -10.04
N LEU A 134 -15.45 0.31 -8.94
CA LEU A 134 -15.00 -0.28 -7.68
C LEU A 134 -14.78 -1.77 -7.96
N THR A 135 -13.58 -2.29 -7.70
CA THR A 135 -13.27 -3.67 -8.07
C THR A 135 -13.99 -4.61 -7.10
N TYR A 136 -13.78 -4.39 -5.80
CA TYR A 136 -14.46 -5.14 -4.75
C TYR A 136 -14.19 -4.53 -3.37
N SER A 137 -14.96 -4.97 -2.38
CA SER A 137 -14.74 -4.67 -0.98
C SER A 137 -15.05 -5.89 -0.13
N VAL A 138 -14.23 -6.14 0.89
CA VAL A 138 -14.36 -7.30 1.77
C VAL A 138 -14.33 -6.85 3.22
N LEU A 139 -15.41 -7.14 3.95
CA LEU A 139 -15.42 -6.97 5.39
C LEU A 139 -14.53 -8.04 6.05
N PRO A 140 -13.87 -7.71 7.17
CA PRO A 140 -13.17 -8.71 7.95
C PRO A 140 -14.14 -9.82 8.37
N ARG A 141 -13.62 -11.04 8.53
CA ARG A 141 -14.43 -12.24 8.74
C ARG A 141 -15.30 -12.24 10.00
N ASP A 142 -14.89 -11.50 11.01
CA ASP A 142 -15.63 -11.28 12.25
C ASP A 142 -16.52 -10.03 12.18
N SER A 143 -16.76 -9.49 10.97
CA SER A 143 -17.52 -8.24 10.75
C SER A 143 -16.95 -7.02 11.48
N GLY A 144 -15.67 -7.05 11.85
CA GLY A 144 -15.01 -5.94 12.54
C GLY A 144 -15.37 -5.88 14.01
N VAL A 145 -15.88 -6.99 14.57
CA VAL A 145 -16.12 -7.10 16.00
C VAL A 145 -14.79 -7.05 16.74
N GLY A 146 -14.65 -6.07 17.64
CA GLY A 146 -13.47 -5.92 18.48
C GLY A 146 -12.98 -4.48 18.55
N GLU A 147 -11.72 -4.33 18.93
CA GLU A 147 -11.02 -3.05 18.97
C GLU A 147 -10.22 -2.86 17.68
N GLY A 148 -10.33 -1.68 17.07
CA GLY A 148 -9.51 -1.30 15.93
C GLY A 148 -8.03 -1.33 16.28
N SER A 149 -7.18 -1.81 15.37
CA SER A 149 -5.75 -1.92 15.57
C SER A 149 -4.98 -1.60 14.30
N TRP A 150 -3.66 -1.78 14.30
CA TRP A 150 -2.93 -1.73 13.03
C TRP A 150 -3.46 -2.81 12.08
N ALA A 151 -3.75 -2.40 10.85
CA ALA A 151 -4.04 -3.29 9.75
C ALA A 151 -3.05 -3.06 8.60
N GLY A 152 -2.52 -4.15 8.05
CA GLY A 152 -1.60 -4.16 6.93
C GLY A 152 -2.25 -4.76 5.69
N LEU A 153 -1.86 -4.27 4.52
CA LEU A 153 -2.31 -4.78 3.23
C LEU A 153 -1.10 -5.01 2.34
N CYS A 154 -1.11 -6.07 1.53
CA CYS A 154 -0.23 -6.20 0.37
C CYS A 154 -0.89 -7.01 -0.74
N PHE A 155 -0.50 -6.73 -1.99
CA PHE A 155 -0.89 -7.50 -3.16
C PHE A 155 0.22 -8.48 -3.54
N SER A 156 -0.16 -9.62 -4.11
CA SER A 156 0.80 -10.51 -4.75
C SER A 156 1.29 -9.90 -6.06
N ARG A 157 2.59 -9.98 -6.31
CA ARG A 157 3.20 -9.48 -7.55
C ARG A 157 2.95 -10.37 -8.76
N SER A 158 2.81 -11.67 -8.53
CA SER A 158 2.52 -12.66 -9.57
C SER A 158 1.04 -12.70 -9.93
N GLN A 159 0.17 -12.37 -8.97
CA GLN A 159 -1.28 -12.43 -9.12
C GLN A 159 -1.91 -11.20 -8.46
N TRP A 160 -2.14 -10.15 -9.26
CA TRP A 160 -2.68 -8.86 -8.78
C TRP A 160 -4.06 -8.98 -8.13
N SER A 161 -4.81 -10.04 -8.43
CA SER A 161 -6.11 -10.32 -7.81
C SER A 161 -5.98 -10.79 -6.36
N MET A 162 -4.81 -11.25 -5.94
CA MET A 162 -4.57 -11.75 -4.59
C MET A 162 -4.09 -10.64 -3.65
N ALA A 163 -4.80 -10.51 -2.53
CA ALA A 163 -4.49 -9.57 -1.47
C ALA A 163 -4.38 -10.29 -0.12
N ALA A 164 -3.46 -9.85 0.73
CA ALA A 164 -3.40 -10.31 2.12
C ALA A 164 -3.63 -9.13 3.06
N VAL A 165 -4.48 -9.35 4.06
CA VAL A 165 -4.83 -8.37 5.09
C VAL A 165 -4.41 -8.91 6.45
N ALA A 166 -3.48 -8.22 7.10
CA ALA A 166 -3.08 -8.53 8.47
C ALA A 166 -3.80 -7.63 9.45
N ARG A 167 -4.25 -8.18 10.58
CA ARG A 167 -4.83 -7.43 11.69
C ARG A 167 -4.05 -7.72 12.96
N SER A 168 -3.52 -6.67 13.58
CA SER A 168 -2.57 -6.79 14.67
C SER A 168 -3.19 -7.48 15.88
N PHE A 169 -4.20 -6.87 16.50
CA PHE A 169 -4.80 -7.40 17.74
C PHE A 169 -5.51 -8.74 17.55
N CYS A 170 -6.06 -8.99 16.37
CA CYS A 170 -6.67 -10.27 16.02
C CYS A 170 -5.64 -11.38 15.78
N LYS A 171 -4.34 -11.04 15.64
CA LYS A 171 -3.26 -11.96 15.29
C LYS A 171 -3.63 -12.83 14.10
N SER A 172 -4.24 -12.20 13.10
CA SER A 172 -4.85 -12.88 11.96
C SER A 172 -4.35 -12.26 10.66
N ILE A 173 -4.17 -13.11 9.66
CA ILE A 173 -3.93 -12.70 8.29
C ILE A 173 -4.92 -13.44 7.41
N ASP A 174 -5.76 -12.70 6.71
CA ASP A 174 -6.71 -13.25 5.75
C ASP A 174 -6.21 -12.97 4.34
N VAL A 175 -6.20 -14.01 3.50
CA VAL A 175 -5.82 -13.93 2.10
C VAL A 175 -7.06 -14.05 1.25
N TYR A 176 -7.19 -13.13 0.31
CA TYR A 176 -8.32 -13.00 -0.60
C TYR A 176 -7.84 -13.10 -2.03
N ASP A 177 -8.66 -13.71 -2.89
CA ASP A 177 -8.57 -13.57 -4.34
C ASP A 177 -9.82 -12.78 -4.76
N GLN A 178 -9.62 -11.50 -5.08
CA GLN A 178 -10.68 -10.51 -5.22
C GLN A 178 -11.56 -10.44 -3.96
N ASP A 179 -12.88 -10.67 -4.09
CA ASP A 179 -13.84 -10.69 -3.00
C ASP A 179 -13.94 -12.07 -2.31
N ILE A 180 -13.21 -13.08 -2.80
CA ILE A 180 -13.28 -14.45 -2.30
C ILE A 180 -12.20 -14.67 -1.24
N HIS A 181 -12.61 -15.00 -0.03
CA HIS A 181 -11.69 -15.44 1.01
C HIS A 181 -11.08 -16.81 0.68
N VAL A 182 -9.76 -16.86 0.56
CA VAL A 182 -9.00 -18.08 0.25
C VAL A 182 -8.59 -18.79 1.53
N ARG A 183 -7.98 -18.08 2.48
CA ARG A 183 -7.47 -18.68 3.72
C ARG A 183 -7.22 -17.67 4.83
N SER A 184 -7.34 -18.16 6.07
CA SER A 184 -6.90 -17.45 7.27
C SER A 184 -5.63 -18.10 7.83
N LEU A 185 -4.71 -17.26 8.29
CA LEU A 185 -3.50 -17.61 9.02
C LEU A 185 -3.56 -16.96 10.40
N HIS A 186 -3.14 -17.70 11.43
CA HIS A 186 -2.99 -17.15 12.77
C HIS A 186 -1.51 -16.98 13.10
N THR A 187 -1.15 -15.77 13.53
CA THR A 187 0.19 -15.43 13.98
C THR A 187 0.34 -15.70 15.47
N LEU A 188 1.55 -15.98 15.92
CA LEU A 188 1.82 -16.20 17.35
C LEU A 188 1.82 -14.85 18.10
N TRP A 189 2.41 -13.85 17.45
CA TRP A 189 2.50 -12.47 17.95
C TRP A 189 1.71 -11.52 17.07
N TYR A 190 1.70 -10.25 17.47
CA TYR A 190 1.01 -9.18 16.75
C TYR A 190 1.74 -8.89 15.43
N PRO A 191 1.10 -9.09 14.25
CA PRO A 191 1.70 -8.72 12.99
C PRO A 191 1.86 -7.19 12.92
N SER A 192 2.95 -6.77 12.28
CA SER A 192 3.36 -5.36 12.18
C SER A 192 3.80 -4.93 10.77
N SER A 193 4.00 -5.89 9.88
CA SER A 193 4.20 -5.67 8.43
C SER A 193 3.99 -6.97 7.67
N LEU A 194 3.71 -6.85 6.38
CA LEU A 194 3.30 -7.95 5.50
C LEU A 194 3.78 -7.65 4.07
N ASN A 195 4.34 -8.65 3.38
CA ASN A 195 4.76 -8.49 1.99
C ASN A 195 4.75 -9.83 1.23
N PHE A 196 4.25 -9.83 0.00
CA PHE A 196 4.42 -10.97 -0.92
C PHE A 196 5.79 -10.89 -1.60
N LEU A 197 6.58 -11.94 -1.43
CA LEU A 197 7.87 -12.13 -2.07
C LEU A 197 7.72 -13.08 -3.26
N GLU A 198 8.48 -12.81 -4.32
CA GLU A 198 8.59 -13.72 -5.46
C GLU A 198 9.55 -14.87 -5.12
N ASN A 199 9.14 -16.11 -5.37
CA ASN A 199 10.03 -17.25 -5.28
C ASN A 199 10.62 -17.56 -6.66
N SER A 200 11.82 -17.03 -6.95
CA SER A 200 12.51 -17.29 -8.22
C SER A 200 13.18 -18.68 -8.28
N GLY A 201 12.91 -19.58 -7.32
CA GLY A 201 13.73 -20.77 -7.04
C GLY A 201 13.29 -22.10 -7.68
N HIS A 202 12.12 -22.21 -8.28
CA HIS A 202 11.67 -23.42 -8.98
C HIS A 202 10.50 -23.04 -9.88
N GLY A 203 10.34 -23.67 -11.05
CA GLY A 203 9.36 -23.33 -12.10
C GLY A 203 7.86 -23.42 -11.74
N SER A 204 7.49 -23.26 -10.47
CA SER A 204 6.15 -22.97 -9.99
C SER A 204 6.06 -21.49 -9.61
N GLU A 205 5.05 -20.76 -10.08
CA GLU A 205 4.73 -19.37 -9.74
C GLU A 205 4.27 -19.21 -8.28
N ASN A 206 5.10 -19.64 -7.33
CA ASN A 206 4.76 -19.61 -5.92
C ASN A 206 5.14 -18.26 -5.33
N SER A 207 4.16 -17.55 -4.78
CA SER A 207 4.44 -16.36 -3.96
C SER A 207 4.75 -16.79 -2.53
N ILE A 208 5.59 -16.08 -1.79
CA ILE A 208 5.83 -16.34 -0.37
C ILE A 208 5.30 -15.15 0.41
N LEU A 209 4.43 -15.37 1.39
CA LEU A 209 3.95 -14.30 2.26
C LEU A 209 4.88 -14.14 3.46
N ALA A 210 5.67 -13.07 3.47
CA ALA A 210 6.53 -12.71 4.58
C ALA A 210 5.78 -11.85 5.59
N VAL A 211 5.93 -12.17 6.88
CA VAL A 211 5.24 -11.52 7.99
C VAL A 211 6.27 -11.14 9.04
N ALA A 212 6.26 -9.88 9.48
CA ALA A 212 6.98 -9.48 10.69
C ALA A 212 6.01 -9.47 11.87
N GLU A 213 6.37 -10.18 12.94
CA GLU A 213 5.59 -10.23 14.16
C GLU A 213 6.41 -9.69 15.35
N GLY A 214 5.74 -9.05 16.30
CA GLY A 214 6.34 -8.65 17.56
C GLY A 214 5.93 -7.27 18.05
N CYS A 215 6.27 -6.98 19.31
CA CYS A 215 6.16 -5.64 19.88
C CYS A 215 7.28 -4.74 19.34
N GLN A 216 7.08 -3.42 19.41
CA GLN A 216 7.97 -2.43 18.77
C GLN A 216 9.46 -2.52 19.13
N ASN A 217 9.81 -3.15 20.27
CA ASN A 217 11.19 -3.30 20.74
C ASN A 217 11.84 -4.65 20.36
N GLU A 218 11.08 -5.63 19.85
CA GLU A 218 11.59 -6.95 19.45
C GLU A 218 10.90 -7.41 18.17
N ARG A 219 11.40 -6.96 17.01
CA ARG A 219 10.94 -7.49 15.72
C ARG A 219 11.59 -8.85 15.47
N LYS A 220 10.80 -9.92 15.43
CA LYS A 220 11.26 -11.25 14.98
C LYS A 220 10.69 -11.50 13.59
N TRP A 221 11.58 -11.77 12.64
CA TRP A 221 11.19 -12.14 11.28
C TRP A 221 10.85 -13.62 11.24
N TRP A 222 9.62 -13.94 10.86
CA TRP A 222 9.23 -15.32 10.55
C TRP A 222 8.96 -15.39 9.05
N LEU A 223 9.81 -16.13 8.34
CA LEU A 223 9.50 -16.56 6.99
C LEU A 223 8.50 -17.71 7.12
N SER A 224 7.22 -17.40 7.01
CA SER A 224 6.22 -18.41 6.66
C SER A 224 6.43 -18.73 5.18
N THR A 225 7.22 -19.75 4.88
CA THR A 225 7.13 -20.46 3.60
C THR A 225 5.81 -21.22 3.60
N THR A 226 4.71 -20.50 3.32
CA THR A 226 3.57 -21.21 2.76
C THR A 226 4.00 -21.56 1.34
N ASN A 227 4.35 -22.83 1.10
CA ASN A 227 4.37 -23.32 -0.28
C ASN A 227 2.92 -23.26 -0.78
N PHE A 228 2.63 -22.30 -1.64
CA PHE A 228 1.36 -22.28 -2.37
C PHE A 228 1.43 -23.41 -3.38
N TRP A 229 0.78 -24.54 -3.09
CA TRP A 229 0.56 -25.57 -4.10
C TRP A 229 -0.82 -25.33 -4.68
N PHE A 230 -0.87 -24.71 -5.86
CA PHE A 230 -2.05 -24.79 -6.70
C PHE A 230 -1.93 -26.07 -7.52
N SER A 231 -2.69 -27.11 -7.15
CA SER A 231 -3.07 -28.15 -8.10
C SER A 231 -4.33 -27.66 -8.78
N TRP A 232 -4.28 -27.48 -10.10
CA TRP A 232 -5.49 -27.57 -10.93
C TRP A 232 -5.99 -29.02 -10.92
#